data_AF-A0A2G5F0A7-F1
#
_entry.id   AF-A0A2G5F0A7-F1
#
_cell.length_a   1.000
_cell.length_b   1.000
_cell.length_c   1.000
_cell.angle_alpha   90.00
_cell.angle_beta   90.00
_cell.angle_gamma   90.00
#
_symmetry.space_group_name_H-M   'P 1'
#
loop_
_entity.id
_entity.type
_entity.pdbx_description
1 polymer ?
#
loop_
_entity_poly.entity_id
_entity_poly.type
_entity_poly.pdbx_seq_one_letter_code
_entity_poly.pdbx_strand_id
1 'polypeptide(L)'
;MVHYHMMMMVSLSSRILLLLTRTLVVLVVVTGNQVKDTSFSRDDFPSNFVFGAGSSAYQIEGAVAEDGRTPSIWDKFTHEGHMPDHSTADITCDGYHKYKEDVKIMSDIGLEAYRFSISWSRLLPYGRGTINPKGLEYYNSLIDELVAHGIEPHVTLYHIDHPQILEDEYEGWLSPRMIDDFTAFADVCFREFGDRVSHWTTVNEPNTMCLGCYDSGQFPPRRCSPPGGAFNCTAGNSSVEPYIAMHNILLAHASVVAIYREKYQAKQKGFIGINVYAFWCTPLTNSSADVAATQRATDFYTGWVVNPLVFGDYPKIMKKNVGSRIPSFTKRQSELLKGSFDFMGLNHYFVAYIKDNSHSNPTSGPGYFESDTNVKISVTKEEMPPGPFLPTSAPYNPSSLQNVLEYFRDYYGNPPIYIHENGSTS
;
A
#
# COMPACT_ATOMS: atom_id res chain seq x y z
N MET A 1 30.27 61.92 -63.34
CA MET A 1 29.04 61.20 -63.69
C MET A 1 28.08 61.33 -62.52
N VAL A 2 27.15 62.28 -62.66
CA VAL A 2 25.86 62.54 -61.97
C VAL A 2 25.68 61.94 -60.56
N HIS A 3 25.73 62.70 -59.45
CA HIS A 3 24.85 63.78 -58.94
C HIS A 3 23.52 63.35 -58.25
N TYR A 4 23.46 63.63 -56.94
CA TYR A 4 22.39 64.30 -56.14
C TYR A 4 21.00 63.64 -56.02
N HIS A 5 20.24 63.70 -54.90
CA HIS A 5 19.80 64.78 -53.99
C HIS A 5 19.05 64.10 -52.79
N MET A 6 18.78 64.62 -51.59
CA MET A 6 19.00 65.89 -50.90
C MET A 6 18.66 65.71 -49.41
N MET A 7 19.53 66.24 -48.56
CA MET A 7 19.35 66.50 -47.13
C MET A 7 18.74 67.90 -46.96
N MET A 8 18.12 68.18 -45.80
CA MET A 8 18.00 69.49 -45.10
C MET A 8 16.61 70.07 -44.81
N MET A 9 16.47 70.40 -43.51
CA MET A 9 15.84 71.58 -42.88
C MET A 9 14.30 71.59 -42.82
N VAL A 10 13.66 71.77 -41.67
CA VAL A 10 13.79 72.87 -40.67
C VAL A 10 13.33 72.30 -39.30
N SER A 11 14.19 72.16 -38.29
CA SER A 11 14.57 73.16 -37.27
C SER A 11 13.41 73.85 -36.53
N LEU A 12 13.21 73.43 -35.27
CA LEU A 12 12.80 74.25 -34.11
C LEU A 12 11.46 75.01 -34.20
N SER A 13 10.53 74.70 -33.28
CA SER A 13 10.25 75.60 -32.15
C SER A 13 9.15 75.08 -31.23
N SER A 14 9.61 74.69 -30.05
CA SER A 14 9.00 74.77 -28.73
C SER A 14 7.66 75.51 -28.57
N ARG A 15 6.74 74.82 -27.87
CA ARG A 15 5.86 75.36 -26.82
C ARG A 15 4.92 76.50 -27.25
N ILE A 16 3.70 76.13 -27.66
CA ILE A 16 2.42 76.68 -27.21
C ILE A 16 1.36 75.65 -27.59
N LEU A 17 1.09 74.68 -26.70
CA LEU A 17 -0.24 74.11 -26.48
C LEU A 17 -0.24 73.27 -25.19
N LEU A 18 0.22 73.89 -24.11
CA LEU A 18 -0.14 73.45 -22.77
C LEU A 18 -1.57 73.97 -22.50
N LEU A 19 -2.40 73.09 -21.93
CA LEU A 19 -3.65 73.37 -21.22
C LEU A 19 -4.89 73.58 -22.09
N LEU A 20 -5.66 72.50 -22.29
CA LEU A 20 -7.06 72.34 -21.85
C LEU A 20 -7.77 71.27 -22.70
N THR A 21 -7.86 70.04 -22.18
CA THR A 21 -8.91 69.01 -22.36
C THR A 21 -8.36 67.69 -21.79
N ARG A 22 -8.29 67.52 -20.47
CA ARG A 22 -9.35 66.91 -19.64
C ARG A 22 -9.85 65.56 -20.17
N THR A 23 -9.50 64.53 -19.40
CA THR A 23 -10.31 63.35 -19.05
C THR A 23 -10.23 62.14 -19.99
N LEU A 24 -9.26 61.27 -19.73
CA LEU A 24 -9.55 59.83 -19.63
C LEU A 24 -8.59 59.21 -18.60
N VAL A 25 -8.99 59.25 -17.34
CA VAL A 25 -8.45 58.36 -16.31
C VAL A 25 -8.96 56.97 -16.70
N VAL A 26 -8.13 56.18 -17.38
CA VAL A 26 -8.37 54.75 -17.49
C VAL A 26 -8.01 54.17 -16.12
N LEU A 27 -9.00 54.12 -15.25
CA LEU A 27 -8.98 53.28 -14.07
C LEU A 27 -9.01 51.85 -14.59
N VAL A 28 -7.83 51.26 -14.84
CA VAL A 28 -7.74 49.81 -14.93
C VAL A 28 -8.03 49.33 -13.51
N VAL A 29 -9.31 49.04 -13.26
CA VAL A 29 -9.67 48.15 -12.16
C VAL A 29 -9.05 46.82 -12.55
N VAL A 30 -7.82 46.59 -12.06
CA VAL A 30 -7.32 45.25 -11.88
C VAL A 30 -8.28 44.67 -10.84
N THR A 31 -9.37 44.09 -11.34
CA THR A 31 -9.99 42.98 -10.62
C THR A 31 -8.89 41.94 -10.66
N GLY A 32 -8.03 41.98 -9.64
CA GLY A 32 -7.29 40.80 -9.27
C GLY A 32 -8.37 39.76 -9.13
N ASN A 33 -8.41 38.82 -10.07
CA ASN A 33 -8.89 37.50 -9.72
C ASN A 33 -8.00 37.11 -8.55
N GLN A 34 -8.47 37.44 -7.34
CA GLN A 34 -8.15 36.68 -6.17
C GLN A 34 -8.48 35.27 -6.62
N VAL A 35 -7.44 34.52 -6.99
CA VAL A 35 -7.47 33.08 -6.87
C VAL A 35 -8.06 32.91 -5.48
N LYS A 36 -9.32 32.44 -5.41
CA LYS A 36 -9.85 31.98 -4.15
C LYS A 36 -8.82 30.95 -3.74
N ASP A 37 -8.01 31.33 -2.77
CA ASP A 37 -7.24 30.41 -1.97
C ASP A 37 -8.34 29.52 -1.39
N THR A 38 -8.64 28.41 -2.06
CA THR A 38 -9.47 27.38 -1.46
C THR A 38 -8.54 26.76 -0.43
N SER A 39 -8.38 27.46 0.69
CA SER A 39 -7.58 26.99 1.80
C SER A 39 -8.32 25.80 2.38
N PHE A 40 -8.04 24.62 1.83
CA PHE A 40 -8.49 23.39 2.45
C PHE A 40 -7.87 23.32 3.84
N SER A 41 -8.69 23.00 4.81
CA SER A 41 -8.31 22.91 6.22
C SER A 41 -8.83 21.59 6.79
N ARG A 42 -8.37 21.27 8.00
CA ARG A 42 -8.87 20.09 8.73
C ARG A 42 -10.37 20.18 9.01
N ASP A 43 -10.93 21.39 9.07
CA ASP A 43 -12.35 21.65 9.31
C ASP A 43 -13.24 21.23 8.12
N ASP A 44 -12.65 20.94 6.95
CA ASP A 44 -13.38 20.37 5.81
C ASP A 44 -13.65 18.86 5.97
N PHE A 45 -13.09 18.22 7.01
CA PHE A 45 -13.29 16.82 7.34
C PHE A 45 -14.19 16.67 8.58
N PRO A 46 -14.85 15.51 8.78
CA PRO A 46 -15.56 15.22 10.02
C PRO A 46 -14.67 15.45 11.24
N SER A 47 -15.25 15.93 12.34
CA SER A 47 -14.48 16.26 13.56
C SER A 47 -13.77 15.08 14.21
N ASN A 48 -14.12 13.85 13.82
CA ASN A 48 -13.51 12.60 14.25
C ASN A 48 -12.62 11.97 13.17
N PHE A 49 -12.30 12.70 12.10
CA PHE A 49 -11.38 12.25 11.07
C PHE A 49 -9.95 12.33 11.59
N VAL A 50 -9.21 11.23 11.47
CA VAL A 50 -7.87 11.08 12.01
C VAL A 50 -6.84 11.26 10.89
N PHE A 51 -5.92 12.21 11.07
CA PHE A 51 -4.78 12.41 10.18
C PHE A 51 -3.51 11.86 10.82
N GLY A 52 -2.77 11.04 10.06
CA GLY A 52 -1.57 10.39 10.56
C GLY A 52 -0.51 10.18 9.48
N ALA A 53 0.58 9.53 9.89
CA ALA A 53 1.65 9.03 9.02
C ALA A 53 1.84 7.52 9.24
N GLY A 54 2.48 6.86 8.27
CA GLY A 54 2.69 5.42 8.26
C GLY A 54 4.14 5.00 8.04
N SER A 55 4.57 3.91 8.67
CA SER A 55 5.85 3.24 8.48
C SER A 55 5.71 1.72 8.57
N SER A 56 6.80 1.00 8.28
CA SER A 56 6.93 -0.43 8.60
C SER A 56 8.30 -0.73 9.22
N ALA A 57 8.33 -1.75 10.07
CA ALA A 57 9.48 -2.10 10.89
C ALA A 57 10.76 -2.25 10.06
N TYR A 58 10.76 -3.12 9.04
CA TYR A 58 11.95 -3.37 8.24
C TYR A 58 12.41 -2.14 7.44
N GLN A 59 11.50 -1.23 7.10
CA GLN A 59 11.84 -0.03 6.32
C GLN A 59 12.47 1.08 7.17
N ILE A 60 12.20 1.13 8.48
CA ILE A 60 12.63 2.25 9.33
C ILE A 60 13.47 1.88 10.54
N GLU A 61 13.33 0.68 11.11
CA GLU A 61 13.93 0.39 12.42
C GLU A 61 15.46 0.24 12.38
N GLY A 62 16.00 -0.54 11.45
CA GLY A 62 17.39 -0.98 11.49
C GLY A 62 17.65 -1.90 12.68
N ALA A 63 18.86 -1.85 13.25
CA ALA A 63 19.24 -2.62 14.43
C ALA A 63 18.95 -4.13 14.28
N VAL A 64 19.27 -4.65 13.09
CA VAL A 64 18.84 -5.98 12.64
C VAL A 64 19.48 -7.15 13.40
N ALA A 65 20.63 -6.91 14.03
CA ALA A 65 21.40 -7.88 14.80
C ALA A 65 21.57 -7.48 16.27
N GLU A 66 20.74 -6.56 16.76
CA GLU A 66 20.83 -6.02 18.12
C GLU A 66 19.79 -6.66 19.04
N ASP A 67 20.10 -6.67 20.34
CA ASP A 67 19.13 -6.92 21.41
C ASP A 67 18.30 -8.21 21.25
N GLY A 68 18.89 -9.25 20.67
CA GLY A 68 18.26 -10.57 20.55
C GLY A 68 17.25 -10.70 19.40
N ARG A 69 17.12 -9.72 18.51
CA ARG A 69 16.44 -9.90 17.22
C ARG A 69 17.16 -10.96 16.38
N THR A 70 16.41 -11.80 15.67
CA THR A 70 16.94 -12.74 14.67
C THR A 70 16.63 -12.27 13.25
N PRO A 71 17.26 -12.85 12.22
CA PRO A 71 16.93 -12.52 10.83
C PRO A 71 15.46 -12.80 10.48
N SER A 72 14.84 -11.84 9.81
CA SER A 72 13.64 -12.01 9.01
C SER A 72 13.98 -12.45 7.58
N ILE A 73 12.95 -12.77 6.80
CA ILE A 73 13.11 -13.07 5.38
C ILE A 73 13.72 -11.93 4.56
N TRP A 74 13.52 -10.69 4.96
CA TRP A 74 14.13 -9.55 4.29
C TRP A 74 15.63 -9.43 4.57
N ASP A 75 16.08 -9.74 5.79
CA ASP A 75 17.50 -9.69 6.14
C ASP A 75 18.29 -10.62 5.20
N LYS A 76 17.86 -11.89 5.12
CA LYS A 76 18.48 -12.88 4.23
C LYS A 76 18.47 -12.42 2.77
N PHE A 77 17.32 -11.97 2.27
CA PHE A 77 17.17 -11.52 0.88
C PHE A 77 18.09 -10.34 0.53
N THR A 78 18.19 -9.34 1.41
CA THR A 78 19.05 -8.17 1.16
C THR A 78 20.54 -8.51 1.30
N HIS A 79 20.93 -9.33 2.29
CA HIS A 79 22.32 -9.80 2.43
C HIS A 79 22.77 -10.77 1.32
N GLU A 80 21.85 -11.45 0.65
CA GLU A 80 22.11 -12.20 -0.59
C GLU A 80 22.24 -11.30 -1.83
N GLY A 81 22.10 -9.98 -1.67
CA GLY A 81 22.35 -8.98 -2.70
C GLY A 81 21.22 -8.85 -3.73
N HIS A 82 19.98 -9.20 -3.36
CA HIS A 82 18.84 -9.18 -4.27
C HIS A 82 18.18 -7.82 -4.46
N MET A 83 18.58 -6.80 -3.71
CA MET A 83 18.18 -5.42 -3.97
C MET A 83 18.85 -4.88 -5.26
N PRO A 84 18.14 -4.10 -6.10
CA PRO A 84 18.71 -3.55 -7.34
C PRO A 84 19.96 -2.69 -7.13
N ASP A 85 20.05 -1.99 -6.00
CA ASP A 85 21.18 -1.15 -5.59
C ASP A 85 22.10 -1.84 -4.57
N HIS A 86 21.85 -3.12 -4.28
CA HIS A 86 22.54 -3.92 -3.27
C HIS A 86 22.51 -3.34 -1.84
N SER A 87 21.55 -2.46 -1.55
CA SER A 87 21.34 -1.94 -0.20
C SER A 87 20.83 -3.02 0.75
N THR A 88 21.11 -2.82 2.04
CA THR A 88 20.53 -3.59 3.15
C THR A 88 19.77 -2.64 4.06
N ALA A 89 18.90 -3.19 4.92
CA ALA A 89 18.16 -2.42 5.92
C ALA A 89 18.82 -2.54 7.31
N ASP A 90 20.14 -2.74 7.37
CA ASP A 90 20.82 -2.99 8.64
C ASP A 90 20.71 -1.80 9.60
N ILE A 91 20.67 -0.57 9.04
CA ILE A 91 20.57 0.70 9.78
C ILE A 91 19.30 1.49 9.41
N THR A 92 18.90 1.52 8.14
CA THR A 92 17.78 2.36 7.61
C THR A 92 17.88 3.83 8.05
N CYS A 93 16.80 4.43 8.59
CA CYS A 93 16.83 5.72 9.26
C CYS A 93 17.12 5.62 10.77
N ASP A 94 17.47 4.42 11.26
CA ASP A 94 17.85 4.13 12.64
C ASP A 94 16.71 4.38 13.65
N GLY A 95 15.47 4.07 13.22
CA GLY A 95 14.25 4.30 13.99
C GLY A 95 14.22 3.51 15.31
N TYR A 96 14.91 2.37 15.40
CA TYR A 96 15.03 1.62 16.65
C TYR A 96 15.65 2.47 17.79
N HIS A 97 16.62 3.32 17.46
CA HIS A 97 17.27 4.21 18.42
C HIS A 97 16.66 5.60 18.47
N LYS A 98 16.07 6.06 17.36
CA LYS A 98 15.62 7.46 17.18
C LYS A 98 14.12 7.67 17.24
N TYR A 99 13.37 6.67 17.71
CA TYR A 99 11.92 6.76 17.74
C TYR A 99 11.38 7.96 18.54
N LYS A 100 12.11 8.46 19.54
CA LYS A 100 11.70 9.66 20.30
C LYS A 100 11.78 10.92 19.46
N GLU A 101 12.83 11.07 18.66
CA GLU A 101 12.95 12.17 17.70
C GLU A 101 11.84 12.12 16.66
N ASP A 102 11.55 10.92 16.14
CA ASP A 102 10.47 10.71 15.17
C ASP A 102 9.10 11.09 15.77
N VAL A 103 8.78 10.61 16.98
CA VAL A 103 7.53 10.95 17.68
C VAL A 103 7.42 12.46 17.95
N LYS A 104 8.52 13.11 18.34
CA LYS A 104 8.56 14.55 18.53
C LYS A 104 8.22 15.29 17.22
N ILE A 105 8.77 14.87 16.09
CA ILE A 105 8.48 15.47 14.78
C ILE A 105 6.99 15.28 14.43
N MET A 106 6.43 14.09 14.66
CA MET A 106 5.01 13.83 14.42
C MET A 106 4.10 14.73 15.27
N SER A 107 4.48 14.94 16.54
CA SER A 107 3.78 15.83 17.46
C SER A 107 3.88 17.30 17.03
N ASP A 108 5.07 17.76 16.62
CA ASP A 108 5.29 19.13 16.11
C ASP A 108 4.48 19.41 14.83
N ILE A 109 4.26 18.40 13.97
CA ILE A 109 3.40 18.49 12.78
C ILE A 109 1.91 18.50 13.16
N GLY A 110 1.54 17.95 14.32
CA GLY A 110 0.16 17.80 14.77
C GLY A 110 -0.55 16.58 14.19
N LEU A 111 0.19 15.46 14.01
CA LEU A 111 -0.43 14.18 13.67
C LEU A 111 -1.21 13.62 14.86
N GLU A 112 -2.34 12.98 14.58
CA GLU A 112 -3.21 12.36 15.60
C GLU A 112 -2.99 10.86 15.70
N ALA A 113 -2.47 10.22 14.65
CA ALA A 113 -2.18 8.80 14.65
C ALA A 113 -0.84 8.50 13.99
N TYR A 114 -0.20 7.44 14.46
CA TYR A 114 0.96 6.87 13.80
C TYR A 114 0.73 5.39 13.53
N ARG A 115 0.75 5.04 12.25
CA ARG A 115 0.71 3.66 11.81
C ARG A 115 2.12 3.10 11.72
N PHE A 116 2.40 2.02 12.44
CA PHE A 116 3.69 1.31 12.36
C PHE A 116 3.47 -0.20 12.39
N SER A 117 4.46 -1.00 12.02
CA SER A 117 4.40 -2.45 12.19
C SER A 117 5.30 -2.95 13.31
N ILE A 118 4.92 -4.08 13.90
CA ILE A 118 5.76 -4.79 14.88
C ILE A 118 6.59 -5.83 14.13
N SER A 119 7.90 -5.79 14.32
CA SER A 119 8.80 -6.80 13.76
C SER A 119 8.62 -8.13 14.46
N TRP A 120 8.11 -9.12 13.72
CA TRP A 120 7.91 -10.46 14.26
C TRP A 120 9.23 -11.06 14.76
N SER A 121 10.30 -10.95 13.96
CA SER A 121 11.63 -11.45 14.33
C SER A 121 12.30 -10.72 15.50
N ARG A 122 11.89 -9.47 15.78
CA ARG A 122 12.35 -8.75 16.98
C ARG A 122 11.60 -9.20 18.23
N LEU A 123 10.28 -9.37 18.14
CA LEU A 123 9.44 -9.70 19.30
C LEU A 123 9.47 -11.20 19.64
N LEU A 124 9.40 -12.08 18.64
CA LEU A 124 9.52 -13.54 18.75
C LEU A 124 10.64 -14.04 17.82
N PRO A 125 11.90 -14.07 18.29
CA PRO A 125 13.05 -14.38 17.44
C PRO A 125 13.03 -15.78 16.81
N TYR A 126 12.34 -16.74 17.42
CA TYR A 126 12.19 -18.09 16.86
C TYR A 126 10.85 -18.27 16.13
N GLY A 127 10.14 -17.18 15.82
CA GLY A 127 8.79 -17.17 15.28
C GLY A 127 7.69 -17.54 16.26
N ARG A 128 8.04 -18.28 17.32
CA ARG A 128 7.14 -18.79 18.34
C ARG A 128 7.81 -18.81 19.71
N GLY A 129 7.00 -19.00 20.75
CA GLY A 129 7.49 -19.24 22.11
C GLY A 129 7.86 -17.98 22.87
N THR A 130 9.09 -17.92 23.39
CA THR A 130 9.51 -16.89 24.36
C THR A 130 9.66 -15.53 23.70
N ILE A 131 9.05 -14.52 24.31
CA ILE A 131 9.20 -13.11 23.94
C ILE A 131 10.63 -12.65 24.18
N ASN A 132 11.20 -11.93 23.23
CA ASN A 132 12.43 -11.18 23.43
C ASN A 132 12.15 -9.96 24.34
N PRO A 133 12.69 -9.90 25.57
CA PRO A 133 12.41 -8.80 26.49
C PRO A 133 12.80 -7.42 25.94
N LYS A 134 13.86 -7.35 25.12
CA LYS A 134 14.31 -6.08 24.53
C LYS A 134 13.43 -5.62 23.37
N GLY A 135 12.99 -6.54 22.51
CA GLY A 135 11.97 -6.25 21.51
C GLY A 135 10.66 -5.76 22.15
N LEU A 136 10.24 -6.39 23.25
CA LEU A 136 9.08 -5.97 24.03
C LEU A 136 9.26 -4.58 24.66
N GLU A 137 10.44 -4.30 25.24
CA GLU A 137 10.78 -3.00 25.81
C GLU A 137 10.74 -1.88 24.76
N TYR A 138 11.29 -2.13 23.57
CA TYR A 138 11.27 -1.17 22.46
C TYR A 138 9.85 -0.77 22.05
N TYR A 139 8.98 -1.74 21.72
CA TYR A 139 7.62 -1.42 21.29
C TYR A 139 6.78 -0.79 22.40
N ASN A 140 6.94 -1.22 23.66
CA ASN A 140 6.32 -0.52 24.78
C ASN A 140 6.77 0.94 24.86
N SER A 141 8.07 1.19 24.71
CA SER A 141 8.63 2.53 24.82
C SER A 141 8.18 3.43 23.66
N LEU A 142 8.09 2.91 22.43
CA LEU A 142 7.52 3.64 21.29
C LEU A 142 6.04 3.96 21.53
N ILE A 143 5.24 2.98 21.97
CA ILE A 143 3.81 3.16 22.23
C ILE A 143 3.59 4.18 23.35
N ASP A 144 4.36 4.09 24.44
CA ASP A 144 4.26 5.04 25.56
C ASP A 144 4.64 6.46 25.13
N GLU A 145 5.67 6.62 24.30
CA GLU A 145 6.06 7.93 23.76
C GLU A 145 4.96 8.53 22.87
N LEU A 146 4.36 7.73 21.97
CA LEU A 146 3.23 8.16 21.14
C LEU A 146 2.04 8.62 21.99
N VAL A 147 1.63 7.79 22.96
CA VAL A 147 0.50 8.09 23.85
C VAL A 147 0.77 9.34 24.70
N ALA A 148 2.00 9.52 25.19
CA ALA A 148 2.40 10.70 25.95
C ALA A 148 2.28 11.99 25.12
N HIS A 149 2.42 11.90 23.80
CA HIS A 149 2.24 13.00 22.85
C HIS A 149 0.82 13.11 22.26
N GLY A 150 -0.12 12.28 22.74
CA GLY A 150 -1.51 12.29 22.26
C GLY A 150 -1.68 11.71 20.85
N ILE A 151 -0.73 10.90 20.39
CA ILE A 151 -0.76 10.25 19.08
C ILE A 151 -1.27 8.81 19.26
N GLU A 152 -2.33 8.46 18.54
CA GLU A 152 -2.93 7.13 18.56
C GLU A 152 -2.02 6.09 17.87
N PRO A 153 -1.59 5.02 18.56
CA PRO A 153 -0.81 3.96 17.94
C PRO A 153 -1.72 3.04 17.10
N HIS A 154 -1.50 3.03 15.78
CA HIS A 154 -2.16 2.13 14.83
C HIS A 154 -1.18 1.02 14.42
N VAL A 155 -1.37 -0.20 14.92
CA VAL A 155 -0.39 -1.26 14.74
C VAL A 155 -0.74 -2.16 13.55
N THR A 156 0.23 -2.40 12.69
CA THR A 156 0.21 -3.48 11.69
C THR A 156 0.97 -4.69 12.23
N LEU A 157 0.31 -5.83 12.33
CA LEU A 157 0.91 -7.06 12.86
C LEU A 157 1.91 -7.66 11.87
N TYR A 158 1.63 -7.61 10.56
CA TYR A 158 2.50 -8.23 9.58
C TYR A 158 2.75 -7.36 8.35
N HIS A 159 4.02 -7.12 8.04
CA HIS A 159 4.48 -6.34 6.90
C HIS A 159 5.68 -7.01 6.21
N ILE A 160 5.49 -8.26 5.78
CA ILE A 160 6.45 -9.07 4.99
C ILE A 160 7.76 -9.38 5.74
N ASP A 161 7.74 -9.49 7.07
CA ASP A 161 8.96 -9.53 7.89
C ASP A 161 8.99 -10.70 8.88
N HIS A 162 8.40 -11.84 8.50
CA HIS A 162 8.38 -13.01 9.37
C HIS A 162 9.80 -13.56 9.58
N PRO A 163 10.06 -14.24 10.70
CA PRO A 163 11.39 -14.76 11.02
C PRO A 163 11.84 -15.79 9.99
N GLN A 164 13.10 -15.72 9.57
CA GLN A 164 13.67 -16.60 8.55
C GLN A 164 13.55 -18.09 8.94
N ILE A 165 13.56 -18.40 10.24
CA ILE A 165 13.39 -19.76 10.73
C ILE A 165 12.05 -20.40 10.33
N LEU A 166 10.98 -19.61 10.18
CA LEU A 166 9.68 -20.11 9.73
C LEU A 166 9.69 -20.42 8.22
N GLU A 167 10.40 -19.60 7.45
CA GLU A 167 10.64 -19.83 6.02
C GLU A 167 11.50 -21.08 5.82
N ASP A 168 12.59 -21.23 6.57
CA ASP A 168 13.49 -22.38 6.47
C ASP A 168 12.83 -23.69 6.93
N GLU A 169 11.94 -23.64 7.92
CA GLU A 169 11.31 -24.85 8.49
C GLU A 169 10.20 -25.42 7.60
N TYR A 170 9.40 -24.56 6.96
CA TYR A 170 8.22 -25.01 6.20
C TYR A 170 7.79 -24.09 5.05
N GLU A 171 8.67 -23.24 4.54
CA GLU A 171 8.39 -22.30 3.42
C GLU A 171 7.31 -21.28 3.75
N GLY A 172 7.27 -20.82 5.00
CA GLY A 172 6.47 -19.66 5.41
C GLY A 172 5.01 -19.78 4.96
N TRP A 173 4.53 -18.78 4.22
CA TRP A 173 3.11 -18.67 3.82
C TRP A 173 2.64 -19.75 2.84
N LEU A 174 3.52 -20.57 2.29
CA LEU A 174 3.12 -21.74 1.51
C LEU A 174 2.58 -22.87 2.39
N SER A 175 2.85 -22.83 3.70
CA SER A 175 2.38 -23.82 4.67
C SER A 175 1.20 -23.31 5.50
N PRO A 176 0.16 -24.14 5.73
CA PRO A 176 -0.92 -23.80 6.65
C PRO A 176 -0.44 -23.65 8.10
N ARG A 177 0.78 -24.11 8.44
CA ARG A 177 1.37 -23.92 9.77
C ARG A 177 1.55 -22.43 10.13
N MET A 178 1.71 -21.55 9.13
CA MET A 178 1.74 -20.09 9.38
C MET A 178 0.48 -19.56 10.02
N ILE A 179 -0.68 -20.21 9.82
CA ILE A 179 -1.93 -19.76 10.42
C ILE A 179 -1.80 -19.78 11.95
N ASP A 180 -1.29 -20.87 12.51
CA ASP A 180 -1.14 -21.04 13.95
C ASP A 180 -0.01 -20.15 14.50
N ASP A 181 1.15 -20.13 13.84
CA ASP A 181 2.31 -19.33 14.30
C ASP A 181 1.99 -17.81 14.22
N PHE A 182 1.30 -17.34 13.18
CA PHE A 182 0.85 -15.94 13.08
C PHE A 182 -0.24 -15.60 14.10
N THR A 183 -1.17 -16.53 14.34
CA THR A 183 -2.20 -16.35 15.37
C THR A 183 -1.57 -16.23 16.76
N ALA A 184 -0.56 -17.04 17.06
CA ALA A 184 0.17 -16.99 18.33
C ALA A 184 0.96 -15.68 18.49
N PHE A 185 1.61 -15.20 17.42
CA PHE A 185 2.27 -13.90 17.42
C PHE A 185 1.27 -12.75 17.66
N ALA A 186 0.12 -12.76 17.00
CA ALA A 186 -0.91 -11.76 17.22
C ALA A 186 -1.46 -11.79 18.65
N ASP A 187 -1.67 -12.98 19.23
CA ASP A 187 -2.08 -13.13 20.64
C ASP A 187 -1.09 -12.50 21.62
N VAL A 188 0.22 -12.61 21.34
CA VAL A 188 1.26 -11.88 22.10
C VAL A 188 1.06 -10.38 21.95
N CYS A 189 0.97 -9.86 20.72
CA CYS A 189 0.81 -8.43 20.48
C CYS A 189 -0.43 -7.86 21.19
N PHE A 190 -1.57 -8.54 21.11
CA PHE A 190 -2.79 -8.11 21.78
C PHE A 190 -2.63 -8.09 23.30
N ARG A 191 -2.01 -9.12 23.87
CA ARG A 191 -1.81 -9.22 25.32
C ARG A 191 -0.86 -8.15 25.85
N GLU A 192 0.24 -7.91 25.15
CA GLU A 192 1.32 -7.04 25.63
C GLU A 192 1.08 -5.54 25.35
N PHE A 193 0.34 -5.21 24.28
CA PHE A 193 0.21 -3.82 23.81
C PHE A 193 -1.24 -3.32 23.71
N GLY A 194 -2.23 -4.21 23.71
CA GLY A 194 -3.63 -3.84 23.46
C GLY A 194 -4.30 -3.09 24.59
N ASP A 195 -3.62 -2.80 25.70
CA ASP A 195 -4.08 -1.85 26.71
C ASP A 195 -3.95 -0.39 26.24
N ARG A 196 -3.05 -0.11 25.28
CA ARG A 196 -2.79 1.21 24.70
C ARG A 196 -3.04 1.27 23.18
N VAL A 197 -2.98 0.13 22.49
CA VAL A 197 -3.24 0.04 21.05
C VAL A 197 -4.73 -0.23 20.78
N SER A 198 -5.37 0.71 20.07
CA SER A 198 -6.79 0.66 19.74
C SER A 198 -7.08 0.25 18.28
N HIS A 199 -6.10 0.28 17.38
CA HIS A 199 -6.29 -0.07 15.97
C HIS A 199 -5.29 -1.12 15.52
N TRP A 200 -5.80 -2.29 15.12
CA TRP A 200 -5.02 -3.43 14.68
C TRP A 200 -5.25 -3.74 13.21
N THR A 201 -4.20 -3.66 12.40
CA THR A 201 -4.17 -4.17 11.03
C THR A 201 -3.47 -5.52 11.04
N THR A 202 -4.15 -6.57 10.63
CA THR A 202 -3.56 -7.92 10.59
C THR A 202 -2.41 -8.01 9.60
N VAL A 203 -2.67 -7.77 8.31
CA VAL A 203 -1.69 -7.91 7.23
C VAL A 203 -1.72 -6.67 6.34
N ASN A 204 -0.54 -6.15 6.01
CA ASN A 204 -0.37 -5.14 4.96
C ASN A 204 -0.40 -5.78 3.57
N GLU A 205 -1.16 -5.19 2.65
CA GLU A 205 -1.15 -5.53 1.21
C GLU A 205 -0.93 -7.02 0.87
N PRO A 206 -1.81 -7.93 1.31
CA PRO A 206 -1.62 -9.36 1.04
C PRO A 206 -1.63 -9.65 -0.46
N ASN A 207 -2.32 -8.85 -1.27
CA ASN A 207 -2.31 -8.94 -2.73
C ASN A 207 -0.95 -8.57 -3.32
N THR A 208 -0.34 -7.45 -2.93
CA THR A 208 1.01 -7.08 -3.37
C THR A 208 2.03 -8.11 -2.89
N MET A 209 1.93 -8.54 -1.64
CA MET A 209 2.84 -9.54 -1.08
C MET A 209 2.79 -10.85 -1.87
N CYS A 210 1.60 -11.40 -2.16
CA CYS A 210 1.51 -12.68 -2.87
C CYS A 210 2.12 -12.59 -4.28
N LEU A 211 1.95 -11.47 -4.98
CA LEU A 211 2.55 -11.25 -6.29
C LEU A 211 4.06 -11.05 -6.20
N GLY A 212 4.52 -10.17 -5.31
CA GLY A 212 5.94 -9.87 -5.15
C GLY A 212 6.76 -11.06 -4.65
N CYS A 213 6.23 -11.84 -3.71
CA CYS A 213 6.96 -12.93 -3.06
C CYS A 213 6.95 -14.24 -3.86
N TYR A 214 5.82 -14.54 -4.54
CA TYR A 214 5.55 -15.87 -5.10
C TYR A 214 5.15 -15.90 -6.59
N ASP A 215 4.95 -14.75 -7.24
CA ASP A 215 4.71 -14.67 -8.69
C ASP A 215 5.92 -14.08 -9.42
N SER A 216 6.26 -12.83 -9.14
CA SER A 216 7.40 -12.14 -9.77
C SER A 216 8.73 -12.52 -9.11
N GLY A 217 8.72 -12.76 -7.80
CA GLY A 217 9.93 -12.95 -6.99
C GLY A 217 10.70 -11.66 -6.71
N GLN A 218 10.04 -10.51 -6.81
CA GLN A 218 10.62 -9.20 -6.46
C GLN A 218 10.90 -9.05 -4.96
N PHE A 219 10.10 -9.70 -4.12
CA PHE A 219 10.20 -9.64 -2.66
C PHE A 219 10.70 -10.98 -2.11
N PRO A 220 11.28 -11.01 -0.90
CA PRO A 220 11.55 -12.27 -0.21
C PRO A 220 10.27 -13.12 -0.06
N PRO A 221 10.35 -14.46 -0.20
CA PRO A 221 11.55 -15.28 -0.31
C PRO A 221 12.04 -15.49 -1.76
N ARG A 222 11.68 -14.61 -2.70
CA ARG A 222 12.13 -14.62 -4.10
C ARG A 222 11.74 -15.89 -4.85
N ARG A 223 10.45 -16.21 -4.88
CA ARG A 223 9.93 -17.40 -5.56
C ARG A 223 9.18 -17.05 -6.84
N CYS A 224 9.54 -17.71 -7.94
CA CYS A 224 8.88 -17.63 -9.24
C CYS A 224 9.25 -18.83 -10.12
N SER A 225 8.46 -19.13 -11.17
CA SER A 225 8.63 -20.34 -11.99
C SER A 225 9.93 -20.39 -12.81
N PRO A 226 10.84 -21.38 -12.61
CA PRO A 226 12.06 -21.55 -13.40
C PRO A 226 11.86 -22.44 -14.66
N PRO A 227 12.73 -22.34 -15.70
CA PRO A 227 13.64 -21.24 -15.97
C PRO A 227 12.85 -20.04 -16.51
N GLY A 228 13.08 -18.84 -15.97
CA GLY A 228 12.30 -17.65 -16.30
C GLY A 228 11.60 -17.04 -15.10
N GLY A 229 10.74 -16.06 -15.35
CA GLY A 229 10.21 -15.15 -14.32
C GLY A 229 10.93 -13.79 -14.35
N ALA A 230 10.26 -12.74 -13.87
CA ALA A 230 10.72 -11.35 -13.97
C ALA A 230 12.10 -11.14 -13.32
N PHE A 231 12.43 -11.92 -12.28
CA PHE A 231 13.67 -11.79 -11.51
C PHE A 231 14.56 -13.05 -11.55
N ASN A 232 14.35 -13.97 -12.49
CA ASN A 232 15.15 -15.19 -12.67
C ASN A 232 15.36 -16.00 -11.36
N CYS A 233 14.26 -16.41 -10.73
CA CYS A 233 14.29 -17.17 -9.49
C CYS A 233 14.82 -18.58 -9.72
N THR A 234 15.39 -19.17 -8.67
CA THR A 234 15.94 -20.54 -8.70
C THR A 234 14.94 -21.60 -8.24
N ALA A 235 13.82 -21.18 -7.63
CA ALA A 235 12.76 -22.02 -7.12
C ALA A 235 11.42 -21.28 -7.14
N GLY A 236 10.34 -22.03 -7.01
CA GLY A 236 8.98 -21.52 -6.95
C GLY A 236 8.09 -21.97 -8.09
N ASN A 237 6.81 -21.60 -8.00
CA ASN A 237 5.82 -21.85 -9.04
C ASN A 237 4.75 -20.76 -9.04
N SER A 238 4.96 -19.77 -9.91
CA SER A 238 4.10 -18.61 -10.13
C SER A 238 2.65 -18.97 -10.48
N SER A 239 2.38 -20.20 -10.93
CA SER A 239 1.04 -20.67 -11.27
C SER A 239 0.19 -21.12 -10.10
N VAL A 240 0.80 -21.36 -8.93
CA VAL A 240 0.11 -21.96 -7.77
C VAL A 240 0.45 -21.26 -6.45
N GLU A 241 1.72 -20.90 -6.24
CA GLU A 241 2.21 -20.38 -4.96
C GLU A 241 1.52 -19.08 -4.52
N PRO A 242 1.25 -18.09 -5.40
CA PRO A 242 0.51 -16.89 -5.01
C PRO A 242 -0.88 -17.21 -4.44
N TYR A 243 -1.56 -18.22 -5.00
CA TYR A 243 -2.89 -18.63 -4.56
C TYR A 243 -2.87 -19.40 -3.24
N ILE A 244 -1.84 -20.22 -3.02
CA ILE A 244 -1.63 -20.93 -1.75
C ILE A 244 -1.33 -19.91 -0.65
N ALA A 245 -0.40 -18.98 -0.89
CA ALA A 245 -0.04 -17.94 0.06
C ALA A 245 -1.26 -17.10 0.45
N MET A 246 -1.99 -16.55 -0.52
CA MET A 246 -3.21 -15.76 -0.26
C MET A 246 -4.23 -16.54 0.56
N HIS A 247 -4.41 -17.82 0.27
CA HIS A 247 -5.35 -18.66 1.01
C HIS A 247 -4.96 -18.78 2.48
N ASN A 248 -3.69 -19.10 2.76
CA ASN A 248 -3.21 -19.20 4.14
C ASN A 248 -3.26 -17.85 4.87
N ILE A 249 -2.93 -16.74 4.20
CA ILE A 249 -2.99 -15.39 4.76
C ILE A 249 -4.42 -15.01 5.17
N LEU A 250 -5.41 -15.26 4.31
CA LEU A 250 -6.81 -14.96 4.61
C LEU A 250 -7.31 -15.80 5.79
N LEU A 251 -6.95 -17.08 5.85
CA LEU A 251 -7.30 -17.94 6.99
C LEU A 251 -6.62 -17.50 8.29
N ALA A 252 -5.35 -17.08 8.21
CA ALA A 252 -4.62 -16.54 9.34
C ALA A 252 -5.22 -15.22 9.83
N HIS A 253 -5.60 -14.33 8.92
CA HIS A 253 -6.35 -13.12 9.23
C HIS A 253 -7.65 -13.43 9.99
N ALA A 254 -8.47 -14.35 9.47
CA ALA A 254 -9.72 -14.74 10.12
C ALA A 254 -9.49 -15.36 11.51
N SER A 255 -8.45 -16.17 11.67
CA SER A 255 -8.03 -16.74 12.96
C SER A 255 -7.62 -15.66 13.96
N VAL A 256 -6.81 -14.70 13.55
CA VAL A 256 -6.38 -13.55 14.36
C VAL A 256 -7.57 -12.69 14.80
N VAL A 257 -8.49 -12.40 13.89
CA VAL A 257 -9.70 -11.64 14.20
C VAL A 257 -10.59 -12.38 15.18
N ALA A 258 -10.75 -13.70 15.01
CA ALA A 258 -11.53 -14.52 15.92
C ALA A 258 -10.98 -14.45 17.35
N ILE A 259 -9.66 -14.63 17.55
CA ILE A 259 -9.07 -14.55 18.89
C ILE A 259 -9.16 -13.14 19.48
N TYR A 260 -9.02 -12.09 18.65
CA TYR A 260 -9.15 -10.72 19.12
C TYR A 260 -10.56 -10.44 19.65
N ARG A 261 -11.58 -10.79 18.86
CA ARG A 261 -13.00 -10.63 19.23
C ARG A 261 -13.36 -11.44 20.47
N GLU A 262 -12.88 -12.68 20.57
CA GLU A 262 -13.20 -13.59 21.67
C GLU A 262 -12.55 -13.17 22.99
N LYS A 263 -11.26 -12.79 22.98
CA LYS A 263 -10.47 -12.63 24.20
C LYS A 263 -10.20 -11.17 24.59
N TYR A 264 -10.13 -10.26 23.63
CA TYR A 264 -9.49 -8.95 23.84
C TYR A 264 -10.46 -7.78 23.59
N GLN A 265 -11.27 -7.83 22.53
CA GLN A 265 -12.03 -6.68 22.06
C GLN A 265 -12.99 -6.10 23.11
N ALA A 266 -13.68 -6.93 23.89
CA ALA A 266 -14.59 -6.45 24.93
C ALA A 266 -13.86 -5.66 26.05
N LYS A 267 -12.60 -6.02 26.34
CA LYS A 267 -11.79 -5.38 27.39
C LYS A 267 -11.02 -4.17 26.83
N GLN A 268 -10.40 -4.33 25.67
CA GLN A 268 -9.51 -3.34 25.05
C GLN A 268 -10.27 -2.29 24.23
N LYS A 269 -11.49 -2.62 23.78
CA LYS A 269 -12.37 -1.73 22.99
C LYS A 269 -11.76 -1.22 21.69
N GLY A 270 -10.69 -1.86 21.19
CA GLY A 270 -10.09 -1.51 19.91
C GLY A 270 -10.78 -2.18 18.72
N PHE A 271 -10.33 -1.81 17.53
CA PHE A 271 -10.81 -2.27 16.23
C PHE A 271 -9.76 -3.12 15.53
N ILE A 272 -10.20 -4.12 14.78
CA ILE A 272 -9.30 -4.96 13.98
C ILE A 272 -9.72 -5.03 12.52
N GLY A 273 -8.75 -4.95 11.62
CA GLY A 273 -8.98 -4.94 10.18
C GLY A 273 -7.84 -5.56 9.40
N ILE A 274 -7.91 -5.36 8.09
CA ILE A 274 -6.88 -5.77 7.13
C ILE A 274 -6.69 -4.66 6.11
N ASN A 275 -5.48 -4.56 5.58
CA ASN A 275 -5.15 -3.58 4.57
C ASN A 275 -5.15 -4.22 3.17
N VAL A 276 -5.55 -3.45 2.15
CA VAL A 276 -5.55 -3.86 0.74
C VAL A 276 -4.92 -2.78 -0.12
N TYR A 277 -4.02 -3.17 -1.01
CA TYR A 277 -3.55 -2.30 -2.09
C TYR A 277 -4.63 -2.15 -3.16
N ALA A 278 -5.20 -0.96 -3.31
CA ALA A 278 -6.34 -0.70 -4.18
C ALA A 278 -6.05 0.48 -5.13
N PHE A 279 -5.33 0.21 -6.21
CA PHE A 279 -5.25 1.16 -7.33
C PHE A 279 -6.58 1.19 -8.12
N TRP A 280 -6.89 2.33 -8.72
CA TRP A 280 -8.12 2.46 -9.51
C TRP A 280 -7.93 1.82 -10.88
N CYS A 281 -8.68 0.78 -11.20
CA CYS A 281 -8.71 0.21 -12.55
C CYS A 281 -9.68 1.02 -13.42
N THR A 282 -9.22 1.49 -14.58
CA THR A 282 -10.04 2.20 -15.57
C THR A 282 -9.77 1.63 -16.97
N PRO A 283 -10.77 1.52 -17.85
CA PRO A 283 -10.54 0.96 -19.18
C PRO A 283 -9.66 1.88 -20.02
N LEU A 284 -8.74 1.29 -20.79
CA LEU A 284 -7.89 2.03 -21.73
C LEU A 284 -8.75 2.65 -22.85
N THR A 285 -9.74 1.91 -23.36
CA THR A 285 -10.69 2.38 -24.37
C THR A 285 -12.14 2.11 -23.95
N ASN A 286 -13.11 2.78 -24.58
CA ASN A 286 -14.54 2.54 -24.33
C ASN A 286 -15.07 1.23 -24.96
N SER A 287 -14.20 0.32 -25.40
CA SER A 287 -14.63 -0.96 -25.94
C SER A 287 -15.25 -1.83 -24.85
N SER A 288 -16.25 -2.63 -25.20
CA SER A 288 -16.86 -3.58 -24.26
C SER A 288 -15.85 -4.60 -23.72
N ALA A 289 -14.81 -4.92 -24.50
CA ALA A 289 -13.71 -5.79 -24.09
C ALA A 289 -12.89 -5.16 -22.96
N ASP A 290 -12.44 -3.90 -23.11
CA ASP A 290 -11.65 -3.22 -22.08
C ASP A 290 -12.48 -2.94 -20.81
N VAL A 291 -13.77 -2.62 -20.95
CA VAL A 291 -14.68 -2.48 -19.80
C VAL A 291 -14.80 -3.80 -19.03
N ALA A 292 -15.03 -4.92 -19.71
CA ALA A 292 -15.08 -6.22 -19.07
C ALA A 292 -13.73 -6.60 -18.46
N ALA A 293 -12.62 -6.32 -19.13
CA ALA A 293 -11.27 -6.53 -18.62
C ALA A 293 -10.98 -5.70 -17.36
N THR A 294 -11.50 -4.47 -17.28
CA THR A 294 -11.37 -3.62 -16.10
C THR A 294 -12.01 -4.26 -14.88
N GLN A 295 -13.24 -4.79 -15.00
CA GLN A 295 -13.85 -5.52 -13.88
C GLN A 295 -13.06 -6.77 -13.51
N ARG A 296 -12.53 -7.52 -14.49
CA ARG A 296 -11.66 -8.67 -14.19
C ARG A 296 -10.39 -8.26 -13.43
N ALA A 297 -9.75 -7.16 -13.82
CA ALA A 297 -8.60 -6.63 -13.11
C ALA A 297 -8.97 -6.25 -11.67
N THR A 298 -10.05 -5.50 -11.46
CA THR A 298 -10.55 -5.15 -10.12
C THR A 298 -10.80 -6.41 -9.28
N ASP A 299 -11.41 -7.44 -9.85
CA ASP A 299 -11.67 -8.72 -9.16
C ASP A 299 -10.36 -9.42 -8.76
N PHE A 300 -9.35 -9.45 -9.63
CA PHE A 300 -8.08 -10.13 -9.34
C PHE A 300 -7.17 -9.35 -8.39
N TYR A 301 -7.09 -8.03 -8.48
CA TYR A 301 -6.17 -7.23 -7.67
C TYR A 301 -6.78 -6.81 -6.33
N THR A 302 -8.05 -6.41 -6.31
CA THR A 302 -8.74 -5.95 -5.09
C THR A 302 -9.69 -7.02 -4.55
N GLY A 303 -10.54 -7.58 -5.42
CA GLY A 303 -11.54 -8.58 -5.05
C GLY A 303 -10.95 -9.89 -4.50
N TRP A 304 -9.69 -10.21 -4.84
CA TRP A 304 -9.00 -11.40 -4.35
C TRP A 304 -8.87 -11.42 -2.82
N VAL A 305 -8.74 -10.24 -2.21
CA VAL A 305 -8.72 -10.06 -0.76
C VAL A 305 -10.12 -9.74 -0.24
N VAL A 306 -10.83 -8.80 -0.87
CA VAL A 306 -12.07 -8.23 -0.32
C VAL A 306 -13.27 -9.16 -0.47
N ASN A 307 -13.41 -9.91 -1.57
CA ASN A 307 -14.56 -10.80 -1.75
C ASN A 307 -14.65 -11.91 -0.70
N PRO A 308 -13.56 -12.61 -0.33
CA PRO A 308 -13.59 -13.54 0.79
C PRO A 308 -14.12 -12.92 2.09
N LEU A 309 -13.75 -11.67 2.38
CA LEU A 309 -14.15 -10.97 3.61
C LEU A 309 -15.61 -10.52 3.59
N VAL A 310 -16.14 -10.12 2.44
CA VAL A 310 -17.52 -9.59 2.33
C VAL A 310 -18.53 -10.71 2.00
N PHE A 311 -18.15 -11.63 1.13
CA PHE A 311 -19.04 -12.65 0.55
C PHE A 311 -18.71 -14.07 1.01
N GLY A 312 -17.52 -14.32 1.57
CA GLY A 312 -17.09 -15.64 2.07
C GLY A 312 -16.44 -16.53 1.00
N ASP A 313 -16.17 -16.03 -0.21
CA ASP A 313 -15.53 -16.79 -1.29
C ASP A 313 -14.80 -15.85 -2.26
N TYR A 314 -13.88 -16.41 -3.06
CA TYR A 314 -13.16 -15.65 -4.09
C TYR A 314 -14.08 -15.17 -5.23
N PRO A 315 -13.69 -14.14 -5.99
CA PRO A 315 -14.44 -13.70 -7.17
C PRO A 315 -14.70 -14.84 -8.16
N LYS A 316 -15.93 -14.92 -8.69
CA LYS A 316 -16.33 -16.01 -9.61
C LYS A 316 -15.44 -16.08 -10.85
N ILE A 317 -15.06 -14.93 -11.41
CA ILE A 317 -14.21 -14.88 -12.60
C ILE A 317 -12.81 -15.41 -12.31
N MET A 318 -12.29 -15.15 -11.12
CA MET A 318 -10.99 -15.66 -10.68
C MET A 318 -11.02 -17.18 -10.57
N LYS A 319 -12.04 -17.74 -9.91
CA LYS A 319 -12.23 -19.21 -9.82
C LYS A 319 -12.38 -19.85 -11.20
N LYS A 320 -13.08 -19.19 -12.13
CA LYS A 320 -13.23 -19.66 -13.51
C LYS A 320 -11.90 -19.69 -14.26
N ASN A 321 -11.11 -18.61 -14.19
CA ASN A 321 -9.89 -18.46 -14.97
C ASN A 321 -8.74 -19.29 -14.38
N VAL A 322 -8.57 -19.28 -13.05
CA VAL A 322 -7.49 -19.97 -12.35
C VAL A 322 -7.78 -21.48 -12.25
N GLY A 323 -9.04 -21.87 -12.11
CA GLY A 323 -9.47 -23.27 -12.06
C GLY A 323 -9.04 -23.96 -10.76
N SER A 324 -8.49 -25.17 -10.86
CA SER A 324 -8.10 -25.98 -9.69
C SER A 324 -6.86 -25.47 -8.95
N ARG A 325 -6.18 -24.44 -9.46
CA ARG A 325 -4.97 -23.87 -8.84
C ARG A 325 -5.29 -22.91 -7.70
N ILE A 326 -6.50 -22.34 -7.65
CA ILE A 326 -6.96 -21.54 -6.52
C ILE A 326 -7.63 -22.45 -5.49
N PRO A 327 -7.19 -22.46 -4.22
CA PRO A 327 -7.82 -23.27 -3.19
C PRO A 327 -9.28 -22.86 -2.97
N SER A 328 -10.08 -23.77 -2.42
CA SER A 328 -11.48 -23.50 -2.05
C SER A 328 -11.64 -23.44 -0.54
N PHE A 329 -12.42 -22.47 -0.05
CA PHE A 329 -12.79 -22.43 1.36
C PHE A 329 -13.84 -23.51 1.66
N THR A 330 -13.63 -24.23 2.75
CA THR A 330 -14.69 -25.02 3.38
C THR A 330 -15.79 -24.09 3.90
N LYS A 331 -16.99 -24.63 4.14
CA LYS A 331 -18.10 -23.85 4.72
C LYS A 331 -17.71 -23.12 6.01
N ARG A 332 -16.98 -23.81 6.91
CA ARG A 332 -16.49 -23.22 8.16
C ARG A 332 -15.51 -22.07 7.93
N GLN A 333 -14.57 -22.23 6.99
CA GLN A 333 -13.62 -21.16 6.65
C GLN A 333 -14.32 -19.95 6.03
N SER A 334 -15.29 -20.19 5.14
CA SER A 334 -16.13 -19.16 4.54
C SER A 334 -16.88 -18.35 5.59
N GLU A 335 -17.49 -19.03 6.57
CA GLU A 335 -18.19 -18.40 7.69
C GLU A 335 -17.26 -17.60 8.61
N LEU A 336 -16.03 -18.06 8.83
CA LEU A 336 -15.02 -17.35 9.63
C LEU A 336 -14.50 -16.09 8.93
N LEU A 337 -14.34 -16.11 7.61
CA LEU A 337 -13.87 -14.96 6.83
C LEU A 337 -14.93 -13.87 6.68
N LYS A 338 -16.20 -14.27 6.56
CA LYS A 338 -17.26 -13.32 6.27
C LYS A 338 -17.46 -12.34 7.43
N GLY A 339 -17.17 -11.07 7.20
CA GLY A 339 -17.24 -10.01 8.21
C GLY A 339 -16.12 -10.06 9.24
N SER A 340 -14.97 -10.69 8.93
CA SER A 340 -13.80 -10.74 9.81
C SER A 340 -13.03 -9.41 9.86
N PHE A 341 -13.71 -8.27 9.90
CA PHE A 341 -13.09 -6.96 10.02
C PHE A 341 -14.07 -5.98 10.67
N ASP A 342 -13.53 -4.99 11.36
CA ASP A 342 -14.25 -3.82 11.87
C ASP A 342 -14.03 -2.61 10.94
N PHE A 343 -12.91 -2.60 10.22
CA PHE A 343 -12.56 -1.62 9.19
C PHE A 343 -11.70 -2.25 8.08
N MET A 344 -11.62 -1.58 6.94
CA MET A 344 -10.66 -1.89 5.86
C MET A 344 -9.63 -0.77 5.71
N GLY A 345 -8.35 -1.12 5.76
CA GLY A 345 -7.27 -0.21 5.39
C GLY A 345 -7.09 -0.20 3.87
N LEU A 346 -6.96 0.98 3.27
CA LEU A 346 -6.65 1.11 1.85
C LEU A 346 -5.29 1.77 1.65
N ASN A 347 -4.50 1.16 0.78
CA ASN A 347 -3.29 1.75 0.21
C ASN A 347 -3.60 2.14 -1.24
N HIS A 348 -3.42 3.42 -1.57
CA HIS A 348 -3.78 3.93 -2.89
C HIS A 348 -2.76 4.96 -3.38
N TYR A 349 -2.25 4.75 -4.60
CA TYR A 349 -1.19 5.58 -5.17
C TYR A 349 -1.50 6.05 -6.60
N PHE A 350 -2.14 5.24 -7.43
CA PHE A 350 -2.32 5.56 -8.84
C PHE A 350 -3.55 4.93 -9.48
N VAL A 351 -3.76 5.32 -10.74
CA VAL A 351 -4.72 4.74 -11.68
C VAL A 351 -4.03 3.78 -12.64
N ALA A 352 -4.65 2.62 -12.86
CA ALA A 352 -4.24 1.60 -13.80
C ALA A 352 -5.19 1.57 -15.01
N TYR A 353 -4.65 1.80 -16.21
CA TYR A 353 -5.35 1.67 -17.47
C TYR A 353 -5.33 0.22 -17.94
N ILE A 354 -6.52 -0.35 -18.13
CA ILE A 354 -6.71 -1.78 -18.38
C ILE A 354 -7.12 -2.00 -19.82
N LYS A 355 -6.41 -2.90 -20.51
CA LYS A 355 -6.74 -3.37 -21.85
C LYS A 355 -6.99 -4.87 -21.85
N ASP A 356 -8.00 -5.31 -22.59
CA ASP A 356 -8.25 -6.73 -22.78
C ASP A 356 -7.09 -7.42 -23.50
N ASN A 357 -6.71 -8.61 -23.01
CA ASN A 357 -5.67 -9.44 -23.61
C ASN A 357 -6.14 -10.86 -23.95
N SER A 358 -7.45 -11.11 -23.96
CA SER A 358 -8.04 -12.45 -24.12
C SER A 358 -7.82 -13.09 -25.48
N HIS A 359 -7.51 -12.29 -26.50
CA HIS A 359 -7.23 -12.73 -27.88
C HIS A 359 -5.74 -12.82 -28.22
N SER A 360 -4.85 -12.53 -27.26
CA SER A 360 -3.44 -12.80 -27.47
C SER A 360 -3.20 -14.32 -27.45
N ASN A 361 -2.35 -14.82 -28.35
CA ASN A 361 -1.90 -16.20 -28.21
C ASN A 361 -1.28 -16.33 -26.82
N PRO A 362 -1.70 -17.31 -25.98
CA PRO A 362 -1.01 -17.55 -24.74
C PRO A 362 0.45 -17.78 -25.10
N THR A 363 1.33 -16.87 -24.70
CA THR A 363 2.76 -17.15 -24.73
C THR A 363 2.90 -18.48 -24.03
N SER A 364 3.39 -19.48 -24.75
CA SER A 364 3.60 -20.84 -24.27
C SER A 364 4.61 -20.83 -23.14
N GLY A 365 4.13 -20.47 -21.95
CA GLY A 365 4.84 -20.31 -20.70
C GLY A 365 3.94 -20.73 -19.53
N PRO A 366 4.52 -20.94 -18.33
CA PRO A 366 3.76 -21.34 -17.16
C PRO A 366 2.62 -20.36 -16.88
N GLY A 367 1.47 -20.84 -16.38
CA GLY A 367 0.30 -19.98 -16.14
C GLY A 367 0.54 -18.96 -15.03
N TYR A 368 1.11 -17.80 -15.36
CA TYR A 368 1.37 -16.71 -14.41
C TYR A 368 0.07 -16.04 -13.97
N PHE A 369 0.09 -15.34 -12.82
CA PHE A 369 -1.08 -14.58 -12.36
C PHE A 369 -1.55 -13.58 -13.43
N GLU A 370 -0.63 -12.87 -14.08
CA GLU A 370 -0.94 -11.96 -15.19
C GLU A 370 -1.68 -12.68 -16.34
N SER A 371 -1.29 -13.92 -16.66
CA SER A 371 -1.95 -14.72 -17.70
C SER A 371 -3.39 -15.08 -17.32
N ASP A 372 -3.65 -15.35 -16.03
CA ASP A 372 -4.99 -15.67 -15.55
C ASP A 372 -5.95 -14.48 -15.57
N THR A 373 -5.43 -13.26 -15.38
CA THR A 373 -6.23 -12.04 -15.47
C THR A 373 -6.71 -11.76 -16.90
N ASN A 374 -5.92 -12.14 -17.92
CA ASN A 374 -6.11 -11.80 -19.33
C ASN A 374 -6.24 -10.28 -19.56
N VAL A 375 -5.38 -9.48 -18.92
CA VAL A 375 -5.33 -8.03 -19.12
C VAL A 375 -3.91 -7.54 -19.36
N LYS A 376 -3.80 -6.34 -19.96
CA LYS A 376 -2.58 -5.52 -19.92
C LYS A 376 -2.84 -4.28 -19.08
N ILE A 377 -1.82 -3.84 -18.35
CA ILE A 377 -1.89 -2.73 -17.39
C ILE A 377 -0.87 -1.67 -17.75
N SER A 378 -1.28 -0.40 -17.67
CA SER A 378 -0.38 0.76 -17.75
C SER A 378 -0.77 1.84 -16.74
N VAL A 379 0.18 2.70 -16.37
CA VAL A 379 -0.08 3.93 -15.60
C VAL A 379 -0.34 5.14 -16.48
N THR A 380 -0.18 5.02 -17.81
CA THR A 380 -0.47 6.09 -18.77
C THR A 380 -1.50 5.62 -19.81
N LYS A 381 -2.16 6.59 -20.45
CA LYS A 381 -3.08 6.30 -21.56
C LYS A 381 -2.35 6.08 -22.87
N GLU A 382 -1.18 6.70 -23.04
CA GLU A 382 -0.49 6.73 -24.33
C GLU A 382 0.29 5.45 -24.61
N GLU A 383 0.83 4.78 -23.60
CA GLU A 383 1.80 3.70 -23.79
C GLU A 383 1.49 2.49 -22.91
N MET A 384 1.60 1.29 -23.50
CA MET A 384 1.61 0.03 -22.75
C MET A 384 3.06 -0.39 -22.56
N PRO A 385 3.56 -0.52 -21.32
CA PRO A 385 4.94 -0.89 -21.10
C PRO A 385 5.24 -2.29 -21.65
N PRO A 386 6.43 -2.53 -22.22
CA PRO A 386 6.87 -3.87 -22.54
C PRO A 386 7.31 -4.61 -21.26
N GLY A 387 6.63 -5.69 -20.90
CA GLY A 387 7.00 -6.53 -19.75
C GLY A 387 6.09 -6.35 -18.52
N PRO A 388 6.48 -6.94 -17.37
CA PRO A 388 5.68 -6.92 -16.15
C PRO A 388 5.54 -5.50 -15.61
N PHE A 389 4.38 -5.21 -15.04
CA PHE A 389 4.06 -3.87 -14.55
C PHE A 389 4.79 -3.56 -13.24
N LEU A 390 5.73 -2.60 -13.28
CA LEU A 390 6.42 -2.04 -12.11
C LEU A 390 6.24 -0.51 -12.10
N PRO A 391 5.26 0.01 -11.35
CA PRO A 391 5.02 1.45 -11.29
C PRO A 391 6.05 2.12 -10.39
N THR A 392 7.21 2.46 -10.94
CA THR A 392 8.22 3.27 -10.21
C THR A 392 7.87 4.77 -10.22
N SER A 393 6.95 5.18 -11.10
CA SER A 393 6.43 6.55 -11.17
C SER A 393 5.06 6.52 -11.84
N ALA A 394 4.06 7.16 -11.24
CA ALA A 394 2.72 7.24 -11.81
C ALA A 394 2.22 8.69 -11.86
N PRO A 395 1.46 9.09 -12.90
CA PRO A 395 0.87 10.42 -12.96
C PRO A 395 -0.09 10.66 -11.79
N TYR A 396 -0.08 11.88 -11.25
CA TYR A 396 -1.01 12.30 -10.21
C TYR A 396 -2.46 12.29 -10.72
N ASN A 397 -3.34 11.54 -10.07
CA ASN A 397 -4.77 11.49 -10.41
C ASN A 397 -5.64 11.40 -9.13
N PRO A 398 -5.97 12.54 -8.50
CA PRO A 398 -6.66 12.53 -7.20
C PRO A 398 -8.08 11.95 -7.28
N SER A 399 -8.74 12.04 -8.44
CA SER A 399 -10.08 11.45 -8.63
C SER A 399 -10.10 9.93 -8.50
N SER A 400 -8.94 9.27 -8.68
CA SER A 400 -8.85 7.81 -8.59
C SER A 400 -9.10 7.29 -7.17
N LEU A 401 -8.69 8.02 -6.13
CA LEU A 401 -8.99 7.66 -4.75
C LEU A 401 -10.50 7.75 -4.48
N GLN A 402 -11.15 8.82 -4.94
CA GLN A 402 -12.61 8.97 -4.83
C GLN A 402 -13.32 7.78 -5.49
N ASN A 403 -12.93 7.40 -6.71
CA ASN A 403 -13.55 6.29 -7.42
C ASN A 403 -13.40 4.95 -6.68
N VAL A 404 -12.23 4.69 -6.07
CA VAL A 404 -12.02 3.51 -5.23
C VAL A 404 -12.97 3.54 -4.02
N LEU A 405 -13.07 4.67 -3.33
CA LEU A 405 -13.97 4.81 -2.17
C LEU A 405 -15.44 4.62 -2.54
N GLU A 406 -15.88 5.20 -3.66
CA GLU A 406 -17.24 5.03 -4.18
C GLU A 406 -17.51 3.57 -4.58
N TYR A 407 -16.54 2.89 -5.18
CA TYR A 407 -16.66 1.46 -5.50
C TYR A 407 -16.84 0.62 -4.24
N PHE A 408 -16.06 0.87 -3.18
CA PHE A 408 -16.23 0.17 -1.91
C PHE A 408 -17.56 0.49 -1.23
N ARG A 409 -18.01 1.74 -1.29
CA ARG A 409 -19.33 2.17 -0.83
C ARG A 409 -20.44 1.37 -1.51
N ASP A 410 -20.41 1.34 -2.84
CA ASP A 410 -21.54 0.84 -3.63
C ASP A 410 -21.52 -0.69 -3.79
N TYR A 411 -20.35 -1.31 -3.90
CA TYR A 411 -20.22 -2.75 -4.15
C TYR A 411 -19.99 -3.60 -2.90
N TYR A 412 -19.23 -3.10 -1.92
CA TYR A 412 -18.89 -3.83 -0.69
C TYR A 412 -19.71 -3.40 0.53
N GLY A 413 -20.74 -2.57 0.34
CA GLY A 413 -21.67 -2.20 1.40
C GLY A 413 -21.14 -1.13 2.35
N ASN A 414 -20.25 -0.26 1.86
CA ASN A 414 -19.72 0.89 2.60
C ASN A 414 -19.09 0.56 3.96
N PRO A 415 -18.07 -0.33 3.99
CA PRO A 415 -17.35 -0.63 5.22
C PRO A 415 -16.63 0.63 5.73
N PRO A 416 -16.37 0.75 7.05
CA PRO A 416 -15.45 1.77 7.57
C PRO A 416 -14.08 1.63 6.91
N ILE A 417 -13.55 2.74 6.40
CA ILE A 417 -12.28 2.77 5.64
C ILE A 417 -11.31 3.75 6.30
N TYR A 418 -10.05 3.32 6.38
CA TYR A 418 -8.91 4.18 6.68
C TYR A 418 -7.97 4.19 5.47
N ILE A 419 -7.54 5.38 5.03
CA ILE A 419 -6.47 5.49 4.05
C ILE A 419 -5.16 5.31 4.82
N HIS A 420 -4.60 4.11 4.78
CA HIS A 420 -3.39 3.77 5.51
C HIS A 420 -2.13 4.24 4.80
N GLU A 421 -2.15 4.26 3.46
CA GLU A 421 -1.05 4.77 2.66
C GLU A 421 -1.56 5.54 1.44
N ASN A 422 -1.03 6.74 1.27
CA ASN A 422 -1.16 7.57 0.08
C ASN A 422 0.06 8.50 0.02
N GLY A 423 0.67 8.64 -1.15
CA GLY A 423 1.85 9.47 -1.31
C GLY A 423 2.45 9.38 -2.70
N SER A 424 3.60 10.02 -2.87
CA SER A 424 4.40 9.99 -4.11
C SER A 424 5.88 10.04 -3.77
N THR A 425 6.72 9.42 -4.60
CA THR A 425 8.17 9.62 -4.55
C THR A 425 8.54 10.90 -5.30
N SER A 426 9.38 11.74 -4.70
CA SER A 426 9.89 13.00 -5.29
C SER A 426 11.07 12.79 -6.23
#